data_AF-A0A9E5FHN3-F1
#
_entry.id   AF-A0A9E5FHN3-F1
#
_cell.length_a   1.000
_cell.length_b   1.000
_cell.length_c   1.000
_cell.angle_alpha   90.00
_cell.angle_beta   90.00
_cell.angle_gamma   90.00
#
_symmetry.space_group_name_H-M   'P 1'
#
loop_
_entity.id
_entity.type
_entity.pdbx_description
1 polymer ?
#
loop_
_entity_poly.entity_id
_entity_poly.type
_entity_poly.pdbx_seq_one_letter_code
_entity_poly.pdbx_strand_id
1 'polypeptide(L)'
;SPGYDAVVISYSLHHLETAAKQKLLNDIIRVLRPGGALWVIDGMRQWGDDRPAWLDRLWHVIQSRGASLYSPEELAAMKSHVWTSDFPESSAGYAAMAIRAGYERWEFLLGEGEGSLGMFRATKPGAPVSGVGGVKEDQSVGAEDDEG
;
A
#
# COMPACT_ATOMS: atom_id res chain seq x y z
N SER A 1 16.99 -0.01 15.72
CA SER A 1 16.88 -1.45 15.43
C SER A 1 17.20 -1.68 13.96
N PRO A 2 17.87 -2.78 13.60
CA PRO A 2 18.08 -3.10 12.19
C PRO A 2 16.73 -3.35 11.51
N GLY A 3 16.55 -2.78 10.33
CA GLY A 3 15.33 -2.84 9.53
C GLY A 3 15.49 -1.90 8.35
N TYR A 4 14.74 -2.15 7.27
CA TYR A 4 14.83 -1.32 6.08
C TYR A 4 14.07 -0.01 6.26
N ASP A 5 14.66 1.07 5.75
CA ASP A 5 14.05 2.39 5.71
C ASP A 5 12.93 2.44 4.67
N ALA A 6 13.16 1.73 3.56
CA ALA A 6 12.20 1.59 2.48
C ALA A 6 12.26 0.17 1.89
N VAL A 7 11.09 -0.34 1.51
CA VAL A 7 10.94 -1.47 0.58
C VAL A 7 10.19 -0.95 -0.64
N VAL A 8 10.64 -1.33 -1.84
CA VAL A 8 10.03 -0.89 -3.09
C VAL A 8 9.56 -2.10 -3.87
N ILE A 9 8.30 -2.07 -4.31
CA ILE A 9 7.74 -3.00 -5.28
C ILE A 9 7.36 -2.20 -6.52
N SER A 10 7.83 -2.63 -7.67
CA SER A 10 7.57 -1.97 -8.95
C SER A 10 7.13 -3.03 -9.95
N TYR A 11 5.97 -2.82 -10.59
CA TYR A 11 5.40 -3.64 -11.67
C TYR A 11 5.43 -5.15 -11.40
N SER A 12 5.06 -5.57 -10.18
CA SER A 12 5.13 -6.98 -9.80
C SER A 12 4.11 -7.42 -8.76
N LEU A 13 3.50 -6.50 -8.00
CA LEU A 13 2.48 -6.83 -7.01
C LEU A 13 1.18 -7.32 -7.68
N HIS A 14 0.82 -6.78 -8.84
CA HIS A 14 -0.36 -7.21 -9.59
C HIS A 14 -0.30 -8.68 -10.02
N HIS A 15 0.88 -9.29 -10.14
CA HIS A 15 1.00 -10.72 -10.48
C HIS A 15 0.54 -11.67 -9.38
N LEU A 16 0.45 -11.20 -8.15
CA LEU A 16 0.02 -12.02 -7.02
C LEU A 16 -1.50 -12.00 -6.90
N GLU A 17 -2.12 -13.13 -6.58
CA GLU A 17 -3.52 -13.14 -6.15
C GLU A 17 -3.69 -12.42 -4.79
N THR A 18 -4.92 -11.99 -4.47
CA THR A 18 -5.24 -11.18 -3.27
C THR A 18 -4.66 -11.77 -1.97
N ALA A 19 -4.77 -13.09 -1.77
CA ALA A 19 -4.23 -13.75 -0.57
C ALA A 19 -2.70 -13.68 -0.49
N ALA A 20 -2.01 -13.87 -1.62
CA ALA A 20 -0.56 -13.77 -1.70
C ALA A 20 -0.08 -12.32 -1.51
N LYS A 21 -0.81 -11.32 -2.03
CA LYS A 21 -0.55 -9.90 -1.75
C LYS A 21 -0.63 -9.61 -0.26
N GLN A 22 -1.70 -10.06 0.42
CA GLN A 22 -1.84 -9.86 1.86
C GLN A 22 -0.69 -10.49 2.64
N LYS A 23 -0.28 -11.72 2.28
CA LYS A 23 0.87 -12.37 2.90
C LYS A 23 2.15 -11.55 2.71
N LEU A 24 2.40 -11.06 1.49
CA LEU A 24 3.58 -10.26 1.19
C LEU A 24 3.60 -8.97 2.01
N LEU A 25 2.48 -8.24 2.13
CA LEU A 25 2.39 -7.04 2.96
C LEU A 25 2.65 -7.34 4.45
N ASN A 26 2.15 -8.47 4.95
CA ASN A 26 2.43 -8.93 6.32
C ASN A 26 3.91 -9.26 6.52
N ASP A 27 4.61 -9.75 5.50
CA ASP A 27 6.02 -10.10 5.57
C ASP A 27 6.90 -8.83 5.50
N ILE A 28 6.55 -7.88 4.63
CA ILE A 28 7.30 -6.62 4.44
C ILE A 28 7.27 -5.76 5.70
N ILE A 29 6.11 -5.61 6.35
CA ILE A 29 6.03 -4.75 7.55
C ILE A 29 6.94 -5.24 8.68
N ARG A 30 7.26 -6.54 8.73
CA ARG A 30 8.17 -7.10 9.75
C ARG A 30 9.63 -6.68 9.53
N VAL A 31 10.05 -6.50 8.28
CA VAL A 31 11.43 -6.13 7.94
C VAL A 31 11.65 -4.61 7.89
N LEU A 32 10.58 -3.82 7.80
CA LEU A 32 10.67 -2.36 7.90
C LEU A 32 11.04 -1.91 9.32
N ARG A 33 11.89 -0.90 9.44
CA ARG A 33 12.09 -0.21 10.73
C ARG A 33 10.82 0.56 11.12
N PRO A 34 10.61 0.90 12.42
CA PRO A 34 9.55 1.84 12.79
C PRO A 34 9.67 3.16 12.02
N GLY A 35 8.57 3.65 11.45
CA GLY A 35 8.57 4.81 10.54
C GLY A 35 9.14 4.56 9.14
N GLY A 36 9.59 3.34 8.82
CA GLY A 36 9.95 2.94 7.47
C GLY A 36 8.73 2.78 6.57
N ALA A 37 8.93 2.80 5.25
CA ALA A 37 7.84 2.81 4.28
C ALA A 37 7.94 1.73 3.21
N LEU A 38 6.79 1.19 2.81
CA LEU A 38 6.64 0.45 1.57
C LEU A 38 6.22 1.43 0.48
N TRP A 39 6.89 1.38 -0.67
CA TRP A 39 6.52 2.06 -1.89
C TRP A 39 6.06 1.04 -2.93
N VAL A 40 4.94 1.31 -3.58
CA VAL A 40 4.37 0.45 -4.61
C VAL A 40 4.11 1.27 -5.87
N ILE A 41 4.68 0.87 -6.99
CA ILE A 41 4.42 1.45 -8.32
C ILE A 41 3.84 0.31 -9.16
N ASP A 42 2.53 0.30 -9.35
CA ASP A 42 1.87 -0.92 -9.80
C ASP A 42 0.49 -0.70 -10.44
N GLY A 43 -0.07 -1.76 -11.01
CA GLY A 43 -1.41 -1.79 -11.59
C GLY A 43 -2.48 -1.55 -10.53
N MET A 44 -3.44 -0.68 -10.81
CA MET A 44 -4.57 -0.43 -9.92
C MET A 44 -5.89 -0.34 -10.67
N ARG A 45 -6.96 -0.87 -10.06
CA ARG A 45 -8.33 -0.68 -10.52
C ARG A 45 -8.90 0.63 -10.01
N GLN A 46 -9.64 1.36 -10.84
CA GLN A 46 -10.38 2.53 -10.40
C GLN A 46 -11.61 2.10 -9.57
N TRP A 47 -12.28 3.07 -8.96
CA TRP A 47 -13.51 2.78 -8.22
C TRP A 47 -14.60 2.28 -9.18
N GLY A 48 -15.24 1.17 -8.82
CA GLY A 48 -16.25 0.52 -9.67
C GLY A 48 -15.70 -0.43 -10.74
N ASP A 49 -14.39 -0.44 -10.97
CA ASP A 49 -13.76 -1.33 -11.94
C ASP A 49 -13.68 -2.77 -11.43
N ASP A 50 -14.10 -3.70 -12.29
CA ASP A 50 -13.66 -5.09 -12.21
C ASP A 50 -12.32 -5.29 -12.95
N ARG A 51 -11.81 -6.51 -12.90
CA ARG A 51 -10.54 -6.88 -13.56
C ARG A 51 -10.62 -6.74 -15.10
N PRO A 52 -11.66 -7.25 -15.79
CA PRO A 52 -11.83 -7.02 -17.22
C PRO A 52 -11.78 -5.55 -17.63
N ALA A 53 -12.50 -4.66 -16.95
CA ALA A 53 -12.51 -3.23 -17.29
C ALA A 53 -11.11 -2.60 -17.19
N TRP A 54 -10.33 -3.00 -16.18
CA TRP A 54 -8.94 -2.56 -16.05
C TRP A 54 -8.05 -3.12 -17.17
N LEU A 55 -8.19 -4.40 -17.51
CA LEU A 55 -7.40 -5.04 -18.58
C LEU A 55 -7.63 -4.35 -19.92
N ASP A 56 -8.88 -4.02 -20.24
CA ASP A 56 -9.23 -3.31 -21.48
C ASP A 56 -8.60 -1.91 -21.54
N ARG A 57 -8.65 -1.15 -20.43
CA ARG A 57 -8.00 0.17 -20.32
C ARG A 57 -6.48 0.07 -20.44
N LEU A 58 -5.86 -0.85 -19.71
CA LEU A 58 -4.42 -1.07 -19.79
C LEU A 58 -4.02 -1.42 -21.24
N TRP A 59 -4.78 -2.29 -21.89
CA TRP A 59 -4.50 -2.70 -23.26
C TRP A 59 -4.69 -1.56 -24.27
N HIS A 60 -5.66 -0.66 -24.04
CA HIS A 60 -5.79 0.57 -24.82
C HIS A 60 -4.54 1.47 -24.70
N VAL A 61 -4.04 1.65 -23.47
CA VAL A 61 -2.81 2.44 -23.23
C VAL A 61 -1.58 1.78 -23.84
N ILE A 62 -1.43 0.45 -23.70
CA ILE A 62 -0.32 -0.29 -24.28
C ILE A 62 -0.34 -0.20 -25.80
N GLN A 63 -1.50 -0.36 -26.45
CA GLN A 63 -1.58 -0.26 -27.91
C GLN A 63 -1.28 1.16 -28.39
N SER A 64 -1.89 2.17 -27.76
CA SER A 64 -1.71 3.57 -28.18
C SER A 64 -0.27 4.05 -28.05
N ARG A 65 0.46 3.60 -27.01
CA ARG A 65 1.85 4.00 -26.76
C ARG A 65 2.89 3.03 -27.33
N GLY A 66 2.52 1.77 -27.51
CA GLY A 66 3.43 0.68 -27.86
C GLY A 66 3.33 0.21 -29.30
N ALA A 67 2.36 0.67 -30.10
CA ALA A 67 2.18 0.22 -31.48
C ALA A 67 3.41 0.44 -32.38
N SER A 68 4.26 1.43 -32.07
CA SER A 68 5.52 1.66 -32.79
C SER A 68 6.75 1.03 -32.12
N LEU A 69 6.60 0.47 -30.93
CA LEU A 69 7.70 -0.06 -30.11
C LEU A 69 7.79 -1.59 -30.16
N TYR A 70 6.68 -2.26 -30.41
CA TYR A 70 6.57 -3.71 -30.37
C TYR A 70 6.03 -4.25 -31.69
N SER A 71 6.54 -5.41 -32.09
CA SER A 71 5.97 -6.19 -33.18
C SER A 71 4.57 -6.73 -32.81
N PRO A 72 3.74 -7.11 -33.80
CA PRO A 72 2.45 -7.74 -33.53
C PRO A 72 2.54 -9.01 -32.68
N GLU A 73 3.61 -9.78 -32.82
CA GLU A 73 3.84 -11.02 -32.06
C GLU A 73 4.16 -10.71 -30.58
N GLU A 74 5.02 -9.74 -30.31
CA GLU A 74 5.35 -9.29 -28.94
C GLU A 74 4.11 -8.71 -28.24
N LEU A 75 3.28 -7.94 -28.97
CA LEU A 75 2.01 -7.46 -28.45
C LEU A 75 1.07 -8.62 -28.13
N ALA A 76 0.95 -9.63 -28.99
CA ALA A 76 0.11 -10.80 -28.74
C ALA A 76 0.58 -11.58 -27.49
N ALA A 77 1.89 -11.80 -27.36
CA ALA A 77 2.48 -12.46 -26.20
C ALA A 77 2.24 -11.68 -24.90
N MET A 78 2.48 -10.36 -24.92
CA MET A 78 2.22 -9.48 -23.79
C MET A 78 0.74 -9.48 -23.39
N LYS A 79 -0.18 -9.41 -24.36
CA LYS A 79 -1.61 -9.48 -24.10
C LYS A 79 -1.98 -10.77 -23.39
N SER A 80 -1.48 -11.91 -23.88
CA SER A 80 -1.73 -13.22 -23.27
C SER A 80 -1.20 -13.29 -21.84
N HIS A 81 0.00 -12.77 -21.59
CA HIS A 81 0.58 -12.71 -20.24
C HIS A 81 -0.28 -11.88 -19.29
N VAL A 82 -0.57 -10.63 -19.65
CA VAL A 82 -1.38 -9.69 -18.86
C VAL A 82 -2.75 -10.29 -18.51
N TRP A 83 -3.43 -10.90 -19.50
CA TRP A 83 -4.77 -11.47 -19.28
C TRP A 83 -4.81 -12.70 -18.35
N THR A 84 -3.69 -13.40 -18.20
CA THR A 84 -3.61 -14.63 -17.41
C THR A 84 -2.91 -14.44 -16.08
N SER A 85 -2.08 -13.41 -15.96
CA SER A 85 -1.15 -13.22 -14.83
C SER A 85 -1.46 -12.00 -13.99
N ASP A 86 -2.21 -11.02 -14.50
CA ASP A 86 -2.40 -9.75 -13.78
C ASP A 86 -3.70 -9.73 -13.00
N PHE A 87 -3.61 -9.45 -11.70
CA PHE A 87 -4.69 -9.39 -10.74
C PHE A 87 -4.59 -8.11 -9.91
N PRO A 88 -4.74 -6.91 -10.50
CA PRO A 88 -4.62 -5.66 -9.77
C PRO A 88 -5.76 -5.50 -8.75
N GLU A 89 -5.46 -4.77 -7.68
CA GLU A 89 -6.45 -4.39 -6.68
C GLU A 89 -6.94 -2.97 -6.93
N SER A 90 -8.09 -2.61 -6.39
CA SER A 90 -8.45 -1.20 -6.30
C SER A 90 -7.57 -0.51 -5.26
N SER A 91 -7.44 0.81 -5.34
CA SER A 91 -6.73 1.59 -4.32
C SER A 91 -7.29 1.34 -2.91
N ALA A 92 -8.63 1.21 -2.80
CA ALA A 92 -9.30 0.84 -1.55
C ALA A 92 -8.97 -0.60 -1.09
N GLY A 93 -8.82 -1.54 -2.03
CA GLY A 93 -8.39 -2.91 -1.76
C GLY A 93 -6.98 -2.97 -1.18
N TYR A 94 -6.04 -2.26 -1.82
CA TYR A 94 -4.67 -2.09 -1.30
C TYR A 94 -4.66 -1.45 0.08
N ALA A 95 -5.42 -0.37 0.27
CA ALA A 95 -5.54 0.28 1.57
C ALA A 95 -6.05 -0.68 2.65
N ALA A 96 -7.12 -1.42 2.38
CA ALA A 96 -7.66 -2.39 3.33
C ALA A 96 -6.65 -3.50 3.68
N MET A 97 -5.86 -3.99 2.71
CA MET A 97 -4.81 -4.98 2.99
C MET A 97 -3.67 -4.39 3.84
N ALA A 98 -3.25 -3.16 3.56
CA ALA A 98 -2.20 -2.47 4.30
C ALA A 98 -2.61 -2.22 5.75
N ILE A 99 -3.84 -1.73 5.98
CA ILE A 99 -4.38 -1.55 7.33
C ILE A 99 -4.42 -2.89 8.09
N ARG A 100 -4.88 -3.97 7.45
CA ARG A 100 -4.86 -5.31 8.07
C ARG A 100 -3.45 -5.81 8.41
N ALA A 101 -2.46 -5.45 7.60
CA ALA A 101 -1.06 -5.79 7.87
C ALA A 101 -0.44 -4.94 8.99
N GLY A 102 -1.10 -3.86 9.43
CA GLY A 102 -0.63 -2.98 10.51
C GLY A 102 0.12 -1.73 10.04
N TYR A 103 0.04 -1.38 8.75
CA TYR A 103 0.48 -0.07 8.28
C TYR A 103 -0.48 1.01 8.79
N GLU A 104 0.05 2.22 9.01
CA GLU A 104 -0.74 3.35 9.52
C GLU A 104 -1.78 3.82 8.49
N ARG A 105 -1.36 3.91 7.22
CA ARG A 105 -2.20 4.33 6.10
C ARG A 105 -1.63 3.88 4.76
N TRP A 106 -2.46 3.93 3.73
CA TRP A 106 -2.11 3.74 2.33
C TRP A 106 -2.39 5.03 1.57
N GLU A 107 -1.34 5.68 1.10
CA GLU A 107 -1.41 6.97 0.41
C GLU A 107 -1.27 6.75 -1.09
N PHE A 108 -2.24 7.24 -1.85
CA PHE A 108 -2.11 7.39 -3.31
C PHE A 108 -1.37 8.68 -3.61
N LEU A 109 -0.31 8.59 -4.41
CA LEU A 109 0.58 9.73 -4.69
C LEU A 109 0.49 10.20 -6.14
N LEU A 110 0.35 9.26 -7.08
CA LEU A 110 0.30 9.56 -8.51
C LEU A 110 -0.47 8.46 -9.24
N GLY A 111 -1.22 8.84 -10.28
CA GLY A 111 -1.84 7.91 -11.23
C GLY A 111 -1.31 8.15 -12.64
N GLU A 112 -1.11 7.07 -13.39
CA GLU A 112 -0.59 7.08 -14.76
C GLU A 112 -1.40 6.13 -15.65
N GLY A 113 -1.21 6.24 -16.97
CA GLY A 113 -1.80 5.31 -17.94
C GLY A 113 -3.33 5.26 -17.82
N GLU A 114 -3.98 6.42 -17.85
CA GLU A 114 -5.45 6.54 -17.73
C GLU A 114 -6.00 5.90 -16.44
N GLY A 115 -5.21 5.95 -15.37
CA GLY A 115 -5.56 5.37 -14.07
C GLY A 115 -5.36 3.84 -13.99
N SER A 116 -4.68 3.24 -14.97
CA SER A 116 -4.33 1.81 -14.96
C SER A 116 -3.13 1.52 -14.05
N LEU A 117 -2.29 2.52 -13.80
CA LEU A 117 -1.11 2.44 -12.93
C LEU A 117 -1.21 3.48 -11.80
N GLY A 118 -0.61 3.18 -10.65
CA GLY A 118 -0.53 4.08 -9.52
C GLY A 118 0.77 3.95 -8.75
N MET A 119 1.20 5.06 -8.13
CA MET A 119 2.24 5.09 -7.12
C MET A 119 1.61 5.29 -5.75
N PHE A 120 2.03 4.46 -4.80
CA PHE A 120 1.50 4.43 -3.45
C PHE A 120 2.59 4.35 -2.41
N ARG A 121 2.25 4.78 -1.20
CA ARG A 121 3.10 4.63 -0.01
C ARG A 121 2.31 4.10 1.16
N ALA A 122 2.88 3.15 1.89
CA ALA A 122 2.37 2.68 3.16
C ALA A 122 3.44 2.79 4.25
N THR A 123 3.11 3.45 5.35
CA THR A 123 4.08 3.73 6.43
C THR A 123 3.87 2.77 7.60
N LYS A 124 4.95 2.15 8.08
CA LYS A 124 4.92 1.38 9.33
C LYS A 124 4.84 2.38 10.50
N PRO A 125 3.96 2.16 11.50
CA PRO A 125 3.90 3.02 12.67
C PRO A 125 5.28 3.25 13.31
N GLY A 126 5.48 4.47 13.82
CA GLY A 126 6.67 4.81 14.60
C GLY A 126 6.78 3.95 15.88
N ALA A 127 7.93 3.99 16.53
CA ALA A 127 8.04 3.41 17.86
C ALA A 127 7.06 4.15 18.79
N PRO A 128 6.32 3.44 19.66
CA PRO A 128 5.56 4.10 20.72
C PRO A 128 6.51 5.02 21.48
N VAL A 129 6.12 6.29 21.65
CA VAL A 129 6.89 7.22 22.48
C VAL A 129 6.81 6.68 23.91
N SER A 130 7.90 6.12 24.42
CA SER A 130 7.98 5.67 25.80
C SER A 130 8.06 6.89 26.71
N GLY A 131 6.93 7.28 27.30
CA GLY A 131 6.91 8.18 28.46
C GLY A 131 6.08 9.46 28.28
N VAL A 132 4.85 9.42 28.78
CA VAL A 132 4.39 10.47 29.69
C VAL A 132 4.21 9.75 31.02
N GLY A 133 5.18 9.95 31.92
CA GLY A 133 5.08 9.48 33.30
C GLY A 133 3.79 10.04 33.91
N GLY A 134 3.03 9.17 34.57
CA GLY A 134 1.84 9.57 35.29
C GLY A 134 2.16 10.71 36.25
N VAL A 135 1.42 11.80 36.14
CA VAL A 135 1.33 12.77 37.23
C VAL A 135 0.65 12.02 38.38
N LYS A 136 1.42 11.71 39.43
CA LYS A 136 0.83 11.36 40.72
C LYS A 136 0.15 12.63 41.21
N GLU A 137 -1.17 12.60 41.34
CA GLU A 137 -1.89 13.61 42.11
C GLU A 137 -1.39 13.54 43.55
N ASP A 138 -0.75 14.62 43.98
CA ASP A 138 -0.42 14.88 45.37
C ASP A 138 -1.73 15.22 46.09
N GLN A 139 -2.31 14.23 46.78
CA GLN A 139 -3.36 14.48 47.76
C GLN A 139 -2.71 14.79 49.11
N SER A 140 -2.32 16.05 49.28
CA SER A 140 -2.10 16.64 50.60
C SER A 140 -2.91 17.93 50.70
N VAL A 141 -4.21 17.78 51.03
CA VAL A 141 -5.01 18.89 51.59
C VAL A 141 -5.17 18.60 53.07
N GLY A 142 -4.63 19.52 53.86
CA GLY A 142 -4.57 19.46 55.31
C GLY A 142 -5.95 19.48 55.96
N ALA A 143 -6.01 18.86 57.13
CA ALA A 143 -7.05 19.08 58.10
C ALA A 143 -6.90 20.51 58.64
N GLU A 144 -7.96 21.31 58.54
CA GLU A 144 -8.13 22.48 59.39
C GLU A 144 -9.17 22.11 60.46
N ASP A 145 -8.74 22.29 61.71
CA ASP A 145 -9.51 22.16 62.93
C ASP A 145 -10.56 23.28 63.01
N ASP A 146 -11.81 22.94 63.35
CA ASP A 146 -12.86 23.91 63.68
C ASP A 146 -13.24 23.72 65.15
N GLU A 147 -12.75 24.63 66.01
CA GLU A 147 -13.28 24.87 67.35
C GLU A 147 -14.40 25.91 67.25
N GLY A 148 -15.62 25.51 67.63
CA GLY A 148 -16.79 26.39 67.74
C GLY A 148 -18.03 25.68 68.26
#